data_AF-A0A2I6QLV7-F1
#
_entry.id   AF-A0A2I6QLV7-F1
#
_cell.length_a   1.000
_cell.length_b   1.000
_cell.length_c   1.000
_cell.angle_alpha   90.00
_cell.angle_beta   90.00
_cell.angle_gamma   90.00
#
_symmetry.space_group_name_H-M   'P 1'
#
loop_
_entity.id
_entity.type
_entity.pdbx_description
1 polymer ?
#
loop_
_entity_poly.entity_id
_entity_poly.type
_entity_poly.pdbx_seq_one_letter_code
_entity_poly.pdbx_strand_id
1 'polypeptide(L)'
;MSQETEEGRKVLHVFNNILSQPPKQTDLPPEVSSRKWMYWQMTRAVAKKVSRAPFSIHTWAALRRTLWSNMLPENLVSRYKAYQKGECNRCGLCCKIQFECPFFVDEGPYNTHCMIYTSPHAPNACLKFPVDPLDLQLLQREIGHACTFYFEGKPQKLSVLEFIKLYTQGVRQHMAKRKLKEAPESGD
;
A
#
# COMPACT_ATOMS: atom_id res chain seq x y z
N MET A 1 -30.36 33.92 -53.10
CA MET A 1 -28.89 33.99 -53.16
C MET A 1 -28.48 35.02 -52.12
N SER A 2 -27.87 34.71 -50.98
CA SER A 2 -26.96 33.60 -50.69
C SER A 2 -26.98 33.28 -49.20
N GLN A 3 -27.32 32.03 -48.86
CA GLN A 3 -27.15 31.43 -47.55
C GLN A 3 -25.80 30.69 -47.54
N GLU A 4 -24.67 31.39 -47.47
CA GLU A 4 -23.35 30.72 -47.48
C GLU A 4 -22.30 31.54 -46.72
N THR A 5 -22.42 31.65 -45.39
CA THR A 5 -21.26 32.12 -44.57
C THR A 5 -21.24 31.66 -43.10
N GLU A 6 -22.13 30.75 -42.66
CA GLU A 6 -22.17 30.34 -41.24
C GLU A 6 -21.51 28.99 -40.94
N GLU A 7 -21.11 28.24 -41.97
CA GLU A 7 -20.63 26.86 -41.82
C GLU A 7 -19.13 26.76 -41.53
N GLY A 8 -18.32 27.74 -41.95
CA GLY A 8 -16.87 27.73 -41.78
C GLY A 8 -16.37 27.99 -40.34
N ARG A 9 -17.20 28.59 -39.47
CA ARG A 9 -16.79 28.95 -38.09
C ARG A 9 -17.00 27.82 -37.07
N LYS A 10 -17.91 26.88 -37.36
CA LYS A 10 -18.21 25.74 -36.46
C LYS A 10 -17.18 24.62 -36.57
N VAL A 11 -16.54 24.46 -37.73
CA VAL A 11 -15.57 23.36 -37.95
C VAL A 11 -14.29 23.54 -37.11
N LEU A 12 -13.84 24.78 -36.87
CA LEU A 12 -12.61 25.04 -36.09
C LEU A 12 -12.75 24.74 -34.59
N HIS A 13 -13.96 24.78 -34.02
CA HIS A 13 -14.16 24.47 -32.60
C HIS A 13 -14.14 22.97 -32.29
N VAL A 14 -14.46 22.12 -33.28
CA VAL A 14 -14.47 20.66 -33.11
C VAL A 14 -13.06 20.09 -33.10
N PHE A 15 -12.15 20.62 -33.93
CA PHE A 15 -10.75 20.14 -33.98
C PHE A 15 -9.91 20.57 -32.77
N ASN A 16 -10.21 21.70 -32.12
CA ASN A 16 -9.48 22.14 -30.92
C ASN A 16 -9.76 21.28 -29.67
N ASN A 17 -10.91 20.59 -29.63
CA ASN A 17 -11.27 19.70 -28.52
C ASN A 17 -10.63 18.30 -28.61
N ILE A 18 -10.10 17.92 -29.78
CA ILE A 18 -9.41 16.62 -29.95
C ILE A 18 -7.96 16.69 -29.46
N LEU A 19 -7.36 17.89 -29.43
CA LEU A 19 -5.96 18.09 -29.04
C LEU A 19 -5.75 18.46 -27.57
N SER A 20 -6.85 18.54 -26.79
CA SER A 20 -6.82 19.07 -25.42
C SER A 20 -7.23 18.05 -24.36
N GLN A 21 -7.23 16.75 -24.65
CA GLN A 21 -7.24 15.79 -23.55
C GLN A 21 -5.91 15.91 -22.81
N PRO A 22 -5.88 16.33 -21.53
CA PRO A 22 -4.67 16.24 -20.74
C PRO A 22 -4.19 14.78 -20.79
N PRO A 23 -2.88 14.52 -20.90
CA PRO A 23 -2.37 13.15 -20.97
C PRO A 23 -2.99 12.38 -19.82
N LYS A 24 -3.70 11.29 -20.16
CA LYS A 24 -4.35 10.39 -19.21
C LYS A 24 -3.36 10.12 -18.09
N GLN A 25 -3.60 10.72 -16.93
CA GLN A 25 -2.64 10.78 -15.83
C GLN A 25 -2.17 9.36 -15.56
N THR A 26 -0.91 9.08 -15.87
CA THR A 26 -0.34 7.74 -15.68
C THR A 26 -0.42 7.44 -14.19
N ASP A 27 -1.06 6.34 -13.78
CA ASP A 27 -1.11 5.88 -12.37
C ASP A 27 0.29 5.62 -11.77
N LEU A 28 1.33 5.74 -12.58
CA LEU A 28 2.72 5.51 -12.21
C LEU A 28 3.37 6.84 -11.80
N PRO A 29 4.07 6.87 -10.66
CA PRO A 29 4.95 7.97 -10.29
C PRO A 29 5.98 8.27 -11.40
N PRO A 30 6.40 9.53 -11.57
CA PRO A 30 7.35 9.90 -12.64
C PRO A 30 8.71 9.21 -12.52
N GLU A 31 9.09 8.77 -11.32
CA GLU A 31 10.33 8.05 -11.07
C GLU A 31 10.28 6.59 -11.55
N VAL A 32 9.08 6.04 -11.80
CA VAL A 32 8.89 4.64 -12.20
C VAL A 32 8.91 4.50 -13.72
N SER A 33 9.96 3.87 -14.24
CA SER A 33 10.19 3.69 -15.69
C SER A 33 9.06 2.98 -16.44
N SER A 34 8.48 1.93 -15.85
CA SER A 34 7.34 1.20 -16.42
C SER A 34 6.63 0.32 -15.40
N ARG A 35 5.34 0.02 -15.65
CA ARG A 35 4.54 -0.90 -14.84
C ARG A 35 5.17 -2.30 -14.74
N LYS A 36 5.71 -2.81 -15.85
CA LYS A 36 6.39 -4.12 -15.89
C LYS A 36 7.63 -4.14 -15.00
N TRP A 37 8.46 -3.10 -15.07
CA TRP A 37 9.64 -2.96 -14.23
C TRP A 37 9.26 -2.91 -12.75
N MET A 38 8.24 -2.12 -12.38
CA MET A 38 7.75 -2.02 -11.00
C MET A 38 7.32 -3.38 -10.47
N TYR A 39 6.43 -4.10 -11.16
CA TYR A 39 5.98 -5.40 -10.67
C TYR A 39 7.10 -6.45 -10.64
N TRP A 40 8.06 -6.38 -11.55
CA TRP A 40 9.26 -7.22 -11.50
C TRP A 40 10.11 -6.94 -10.25
N GLN A 41 10.32 -5.67 -9.90
CA GLN A 41 11.00 -5.28 -8.65
C GLN A 41 10.24 -5.73 -7.40
N MET A 42 8.91 -5.57 -7.37
CA MET A 42 8.08 -6.07 -6.27
C MET A 42 8.21 -7.58 -6.13
N THR A 43 8.18 -8.31 -7.25
CA THR A 43 8.28 -9.78 -7.28
C THR A 43 9.64 -10.23 -6.77
N ARG A 44 10.73 -9.59 -7.21
CA ARG A 44 12.08 -9.86 -6.68
C ARG A 44 12.21 -9.56 -5.19
N ALA A 45 11.62 -8.47 -4.73
CA ALA A 45 11.61 -8.14 -3.30
C ALA A 45 10.89 -9.21 -2.47
N VAL A 46 9.74 -9.73 -2.95
CA VAL A 46 9.03 -10.84 -2.31
C VAL A 46 9.85 -12.14 -2.37
N ALA A 47 10.43 -12.47 -3.52
CA ALA A 47 11.27 -13.66 -3.66
C ALA A 47 12.47 -13.64 -2.71
N LYS A 48 13.17 -12.50 -2.59
CA LYS A 48 14.25 -12.29 -1.60
C LYS A 48 13.77 -12.48 -0.17
N LYS A 49 12.57 -11.99 0.18
CA LYS A 49 11.97 -12.21 1.50
C LYS A 49 11.75 -13.70 1.77
N VAL A 50 11.21 -14.44 0.80
CA VAL A 50 10.94 -15.88 0.94
C VAL A 50 12.24 -16.67 1.11
N SER A 51 13.25 -16.42 0.28
CA SER A 51 14.51 -17.19 0.33
C SER A 51 15.34 -16.92 1.58
N ARG A 52 15.33 -15.67 2.09
CA ARG A 52 16.15 -15.28 3.26
C ARG A 52 15.41 -15.39 4.59
N ALA A 53 14.08 -15.56 4.58
CA ALA A 53 13.26 -15.64 5.79
C ALA A 53 13.73 -16.70 6.80
N PRO A 54 14.14 -17.92 6.40
CA PRO A 54 14.61 -18.93 7.35
C PRO A 54 15.92 -18.55 8.07
N PHE A 55 16.69 -17.61 7.52
CA PHE A 55 18.05 -17.29 7.97
C PHE A 55 18.17 -15.90 8.62
N SER A 56 17.08 -15.12 8.66
CA SER A 56 17.12 -13.74 9.16
C SER A 56 15.80 -13.36 9.81
N ILE A 57 15.88 -12.98 11.10
CA ILE A 57 14.72 -12.55 11.88
C ILE A 57 14.02 -11.33 11.27
N HIS A 58 14.80 -10.36 10.76
CA HIS A 58 14.24 -9.20 10.06
C HIS A 58 13.55 -9.66 8.78
N THR A 59 14.20 -10.53 7.99
CA THR A 59 13.60 -11.05 6.76
C THR A 59 12.26 -11.75 7.04
N TRP A 60 12.24 -12.64 8.03
CA TRP A 60 11.02 -13.28 8.51
C TRP A 60 9.95 -12.26 8.93
N ALA A 61 10.33 -11.24 9.69
CA ALA A 61 9.40 -10.22 10.18
C ALA A 61 8.67 -9.47 9.06
N ALA A 62 9.35 -8.94 8.02
CA ALA A 62 8.59 -8.34 6.92
C ALA A 62 7.99 -9.34 5.94
N LEU A 63 8.47 -10.58 5.83
CA LEU A 63 7.71 -11.59 5.09
C LEU A 63 6.36 -11.81 5.78
N ARG A 64 6.37 -12.07 7.09
CA ARG A 64 5.18 -12.20 7.92
C ARG A 64 4.26 -11.01 7.76
N ARG A 65 4.75 -9.77 7.88
CA ARG A 65 3.95 -8.56 7.67
C ARG A 65 3.38 -8.46 6.25
N THR A 66 4.16 -8.85 5.24
CA THR A 66 3.70 -8.88 3.84
C THR A 66 2.55 -9.84 3.68
N LEU A 67 2.64 -11.05 4.24
CA LEU A 67 1.57 -12.04 4.17
C LEU A 67 0.34 -11.57 4.96
N TRP A 68 0.54 -11.12 6.21
CA TRP A 68 -0.56 -10.72 7.09
C TRP A 68 -1.37 -9.54 6.54
N SER A 69 -0.70 -8.54 5.98
CA SER A 69 -1.39 -7.36 5.42
C SER A 69 -2.25 -7.65 4.20
N ASN A 70 -1.94 -8.74 3.48
CA ASN A 70 -2.61 -9.13 2.24
C ASN A 70 -3.61 -10.28 2.42
N MET A 71 -3.37 -11.20 3.36
CA MET A 71 -4.16 -12.42 3.53
C MET A 71 -5.13 -12.38 4.69
N LEU A 72 -4.84 -11.63 5.76
CA LEU A 72 -5.71 -11.58 6.93
C LEU A 72 -6.87 -10.60 6.69
N PRO A 73 -8.06 -10.88 7.25
CA PRO A 73 -9.18 -9.97 7.12
C PRO A 73 -8.93 -8.67 7.89
N GLU A 74 -9.55 -7.58 7.42
CA GLU A 74 -9.26 -6.23 7.93
C GLU A 74 -9.48 -6.08 9.43
N ASN A 75 -10.53 -6.70 9.99
CA ASN A 75 -10.81 -6.67 11.43
C ASN A 75 -9.66 -7.26 12.27
N LEU A 76 -8.92 -8.20 11.72
CA LEU A 76 -7.78 -8.82 12.39
C LEU A 76 -6.51 -8.00 12.22
N VAL A 77 -6.31 -7.40 11.05
CA VAL A 77 -5.16 -6.52 10.77
C VAL A 77 -5.27 -5.21 11.54
N SER A 78 -6.47 -4.64 11.67
CA SER A 78 -6.72 -3.37 12.35
C SER A 78 -6.92 -3.48 13.86
N ARG A 79 -6.82 -4.70 14.45
CA ARG A 79 -7.15 -4.93 15.87
C ARG A 79 -6.32 -4.10 16.84
N TYR A 80 -5.07 -3.80 16.48
CA TYR A 80 -4.19 -3.01 17.32
C TYR A 80 -4.23 -1.51 17.01
N LYS A 81 -5.05 -1.09 16.05
CA LYS A 81 -5.08 0.31 15.58
C LYS A 81 -5.48 1.29 16.68
N ALA A 82 -6.33 0.86 17.62
CA ALA A 82 -6.74 1.66 18.77
C ALA A 82 -5.57 1.98 19.73
N TYR A 83 -4.58 1.09 19.82
CA TYR A 83 -3.41 1.24 20.67
C TYR A 83 -2.25 1.94 19.95
N GLN A 84 -2.27 1.94 18.62
CA GLN A 84 -1.21 2.50 17.78
C GLN A 84 -1.25 4.03 17.81
N LYS A 85 -0.12 4.65 18.13
CA LYS A 85 0.11 6.08 18.06
C LYS A 85 1.29 6.42 17.15
N GLY A 86 1.39 7.70 16.78
CA GLY A 86 2.34 8.20 15.81
C GLY A 86 1.93 7.90 14.36
N GLU A 87 2.74 8.36 13.43
CA GLU A 87 2.49 8.25 11.99
C GLU A 87 3.77 7.93 11.21
N CYS A 88 3.61 7.38 10.01
CA CYS A 88 4.76 7.07 9.15
C CYS A 88 5.32 8.37 8.56
N ASN A 89 6.50 8.78 9.02
CA ASN A 89 7.24 9.93 8.48
C ASN A 89 8.13 9.57 7.26
N ARG A 90 7.98 8.36 6.71
CA ARG A 90 8.72 7.88 5.53
C ARG A 90 10.26 7.93 5.65
N CYS A 91 10.79 7.83 6.88
CA CYS A 91 12.24 7.81 7.16
C CYS A 91 13.04 6.65 6.54
N GLY A 92 12.39 5.65 5.93
CA GLY A 92 13.08 4.55 5.26
C GLY A 92 13.72 3.51 6.18
N LEU A 93 13.68 3.66 7.50
CA LEU A 93 14.35 2.75 8.45
C LEU A 93 13.89 1.29 8.30
N CYS A 94 12.58 1.07 8.13
CA CYS A 94 12.04 -0.27 7.90
C CYS A 94 12.36 -0.83 6.51
N CYS A 95 12.68 0.02 5.54
CA CYS A 95 13.22 -0.39 4.24
C CYS A 95 14.67 -0.82 4.38
N LYS A 96 15.51 -0.01 5.04
CA LYS A 96 16.95 -0.26 5.22
C LYS A 96 17.26 -1.56 5.97
N ILE A 97 16.47 -1.90 6.99
CA ILE A 97 16.69 -3.10 7.82
C ILE A 97 16.36 -4.40 7.10
N GLN A 98 15.37 -4.38 6.21
CA GLN A 98 14.82 -5.59 5.63
C GLN A 98 15.69 -6.14 4.49
N PHE A 99 16.00 -5.25 3.55
CA PHE A 99 16.84 -5.39 2.35
C PHE A 99 16.78 -4.04 1.65
N GLU A 100 17.76 -3.69 0.82
CA GLU A 100 17.68 -2.49 -0.04
C GLU A 100 16.42 -2.55 -0.92
N CYS A 101 15.38 -1.83 -0.49
CA CYS A 101 14.09 -1.81 -1.17
C CYS A 101 14.28 -1.10 -2.52
N PRO A 102 13.87 -1.70 -3.64
CA PRO A 102 14.11 -1.13 -4.97
C PRO A 102 13.34 0.17 -5.24
N PHE A 103 12.39 0.52 -4.37
CA PHE A 103 11.61 1.76 -4.45
C PHE A 103 12.03 2.80 -3.42
N PHE A 104 12.99 2.46 -2.56
CA PHE A 104 13.50 3.38 -1.56
C PHE A 104 14.60 4.24 -2.20
N VAL A 105 14.45 5.55 -2.07
CA VAL A 105 15.40 6.55 -2.56
C VAL A 105 15.97 7.26 -1.35
N ASP A 106 17.30 7.32 -1.29
CA ASP A 106 18.06 7.98 -0.23
C ASP A 106 18.95 9.05 -0.86
N GLU A 107 18.52 10.31 -0.76
CA GLU A 107 19.24 11.48 -1.30
C GLU A 107 20.05 12.18 -0.19
N GLY A 108 20.21 11.54 0.97
CA GLY A 108 21.00 12.06 2.10
C GLY A 108 20.19 12.30 3.37
N PRO A 109 20.79 12.97 4.37
CA PRO A 109 20.17 13.17 5.67
C PRO A 109 18.82 13.87 5.54
N TYR A 110 17.77 13.23 6.08
CA TYR A 110 16.39 13.73 6.07
C TYR A 110 15.72 13.86 4.70
N ASN A 111 16.37 13.44 3.61
CA ASN A 111 15.80 13.44 2.27
C ASN A 111 15.68 12.00 1.74
N THR A 112 14.80 11.23 2.38
CA THR A 112 14.50 9.86 1.96
C THR A 112 13.04 9.75 1.57
N HIS A 113 12.74 9.07 0.48
CA HIS A 113 11.37 8.86 0.04
C HIS A 113 11.18 7.48 -0.60
N CYS A 114 9.93 7.12 -0.86
CA CYS A 114 9.57 5.90 -1.57
C CYS A 114 8.78 6.26 -2.81
N MET A 115 9.29 5.84 -3.97
CA MET A 115 8.77 6.18 -5.29
C MET A 115 7.27 5.85 -5.42
N ILE A 116 6.83 4.75 -4.80
CA ILE A 116 5.47 4.22 -4.98
C ILE A 116 4.57 4.40 -3.75
N TYR A 117 4.99 5.13 -2.71
CA TYR A 117 4.24 5.16 -1.44
C TYR A 117 2.88 5.85 -1.55
N THR A 118 2.78 6.88 -2.38
CA THR A 118 1.54 7.64 -2.63
C THR A 118 0.74 7.13 -3.81
N SER A 119 1.23 6.09 -4.50
CA SER A 119 0.54 5.51 -5.65
C SER A 119 -0.41 4.38 -5.24
N PRO A 120 -1.36 3.99 -6.10
CA PRO A 120 -2.21 2.82 -5.88
C PRO A 120 -1.43 1.49 -5.78
N HIS A 121 -0.13 1.51 -6.07
CA HIS A 121 0.75 0.35 -6.09
C HIS A 121 1.58 0.20 -4.80
N ALA A 122 1.42 1.10 -3.84
CA ALA A 122 2.07 1.02 -2.55
C ALA A 122 1.80 -0.34 -1.86
N PRO A 123 2.83 -1.05 -1.37
CA PRO A 123 2.61 -2.34 -0.72
C PRO A 123 1.76 -2.19 0.55
N ASN A 124 0.72 -3.01 0.70
CA ASN A 124 -0.12 -3.06 1.91
C ASN A 124 0.71 -3.22 3.20
N ALA A 125 1.81 -3.96 3.13
CA ALA A 125 2.75 -4.16 4.24
C ALA A 125 3.41 -2.87 4.74
N CYS A 126 3.53 -1.86 3.87
CA CYS A 126 4.08 -0.55 4.18
C CYS A 126 2.99 0.41 4.65
N LEU A 127 1.80 0.35 4.02
CA LEU A 127 0.66 1.20 4.37
C LEU A 127 0.06 0.87 5.73
N LYS A 128 0.01 -0.43 6.08
CA LYS A 128 -0.58 -0.92 7.33
C LYS A 128 0.45 -1.09 8.46
N PHE A 129 1.69 -0.62 8.28
CA PHE A 129 2.73 -0.75 9.30
C PHE A 129 2.46 0.16 10.52
N PRO A 130 2.78 -0.29 11.74
CA PRO A 130 2.98 -1.68 12.17
C PRO A 130 1.66 -2.48 12.20
N VAL A 131 1.70 -3.75 11.77
CA VAL A 131 0.53 -4.64 11.80
C VAL A 131 0.37 -5.31 13.16
N ASP A 132 1.49 -5.63 13.81
CA ASP A 132 1.53 -6.25 15.12
C ASP A 132 2.57 -5.52 16.00
N PRO A 133 2.38 -5.40 17.33
CA PRO A 133 3.39 -4.86 18.24
C PRO A 133 4.78 -5.48 18.07
N LEU A 134 4.86 -6.77 17.70
CA LEU A 134 6.12 -7.44 17.40
C LEU A 134 6.87 -6.81 16.22
N ASP A 135 6.16 -6.30 15.20
CA ASP A 135 6.81 -5.64 14.05
C ASP A 135 7.60 -4.41 14.49
N LEU A 136 7.01 -3.62 15.38
CA LEU A 136 7.64 -2.41 15.90
C LEU A 136 8.77 -2.76 16.87
N GLN A 137 8.57 -3.75 17.75
CA GLN A 137 9.60 -4.21 18.69
C GLN A 137 10.87 -4.68 17.98
N LEU A 138 10.72 -5.50 16.92
CA LEU A 138 11.85 -5.99 16.13
C LEU A 138 12.55 -4.86 15.36
N LEU A 139 11.79 -3.86 14.89
CA LEU A 139 12.36 -2.69 14.24
C LEU A 139 13.15 -1.82 15.23
N GLN A 140 12.53 -1.46 16.35
CA GLN A 140 13.10 -0.57 17.36
C GLN A 140 14.36 -1.15 18.01
N ARG A 141 14.48 -2.48 18.11
CA ARG A 141 15.70 -3.15 18.55
C ARG A 141 16.93 -2.75 17.71
N GLU A 142 16.75 -2.52 16.41
CA GLU A 142 17.85 -2.20 15.50
C GLU A 142 18.10 -0.69 15.36
N ILE A 143 17.06 0.14 15.47
CA ILE A 143 17.15 1.59 15.24
C ILE A 143 17.10 2.46 16.50
N GLY A 144 17.09 1.85 17.69
CA GLY A 144 17.10 2.58 18.96
C GLY A 144 15.93 3.58 19.11
N HIS A 145 14.70 3.12 18.92
CA HIS A 145 13.48 3.94 19.05
C HIS A 145 13.36 5.15 18.09
N ALA A 146 14.13 5.20 17.01
CA ALA A 146 14.02 6.27 16.01
C ALA A 146 12.70 6.25 15.19
N CYS A 147 11.91 5.17 15.25
CA CYS A 147 10.61 5.12 14.59
C CYS A 147 9.55 5.83 15.43
N THR A 148 8.81 6.75 14.79
CA THR A 148 7.72 7.55 15.37
C THR A 148 6.52 6.74 15.86
N PHE A 149 6.35 5.49 15.39
CA PHE A 149 5.29 4.64 15.87
C PHE A 149 5.56 4.15 17.29
N TYR A 150 4.51 4.07 18.09
CA TYR A 150 4.51 3.42 19.41
C TYR A 150 3.12 2.84 19.72
N PHE A 151 3.06 1.93 20.70
CA PHE A 151 1.82 1.36 21.21
C PHE A 151 1.61 1.84 22.64
N GLU A 152 0.46 2.47 22.91
CA GLU A 152 0.04 2.84 24.26
C GLU A 152 -0.73 1.71 24.92
N GLY A 153 -0.55 1.53 26.23
CA GLY A 153 -1.25 0.52 27.01
C GLY A 153 -0.73 -0.90 26.78
N LYS A 154 -1.57 -1.89 27.10
CA LYS A 154 -1.24 -3.32 26.94
C LYS A 154 -2.08 -3.89 25.81
N PRO A 155 -1.56 -4.01 24.57
CA PRO A 155 -2.31 -4.60 23.47
C PRO A 155 -2.73 -6.02 23.85
N GLN A 156 -4.03 -6.30 23.80
CA GLN A 156 -4.58 -7.59 24.20
C GLN A 156 -4.07 -8.69 23.29
N LYS A 157 -3.44 -9.71 23.87
CA LYS A 157 -3.05 -10.92 23.13
C LYS A 157 -4.30 -11.75 22.87
N LEU A 158 -4.50 -12.16 21.63
CA LEU A 158 -5.63 -13.01 21.28
C LEU A 158 -5.33 -14.45 21.67
N SER A 159 -6.32 -15.10 22.29
CA SER A 159 -6.37 -16.55 22.33
C SER A 159 -6.60 -17.14 20.93
N VAL A 160 -6.28 -18.42 20.76
CA VAL A 160 -6.50 -19.14 19.49
C VAL A 160 -7.98 -19.13 19.09
N LEU A 161 -8.89 -19.27 20.06
CA LEU A 161 -10.33 -19.25 19.81
C LEU A 161 -10.81 -17.87 19.35
N GLU A 162 -10.35 -16.80 19.99
CA GLU A 162 -10.68 -15.43 19.57
C GLU A 162 -10.12 -15.13 18.17
N PHE A 163 -8.91 -15.61 17.87
CA PHE A 163 -8.32 -15.48 16.54
C PHE A 163 -9.21 -16.15 15.48
N ILE A 164 -9.61 -17.41 15.70
CA ILE A 164 -10.49 -18.15 14.77
C ILE A 164 -11.84 -17.44 14.62
N LYS A 165 -12.42 -16.96 15.73
CA LYS A 165 -13.68 -16.22 15.72
C LYS A 165 -13.58 -14.94 14.89
N LEU A 166 -12.56 -14.11 15.12
CA LEU A 166 -12.37 -12.89 14.34
C LEU A 166 -12.08 -13.19 12.87
N TYR A 167 -11.27 -14.21 12.58
CA TYR A 167 -10.97 -14.61 11.22
C TYR A 167 -12.24 -14.99 10.45
N THR A 168 -13.06 -15.89 11.01
CA THR A 168 -14.32 -16.34 10.41
C THR A 168 -15.32 -15.19 10.22
N GLN A 169 -15.43 -14.30 11.21
CA GLN A 169 -16.26 -13.08 11.09
C GLN A 169 -15.77 -12.18 9.94
N GLY A 170 -14.46 -11.96 9.84
CA GLY A 170 -13.85 -11.15 8.80
C GLY A 170 -14.08 -11.71 7.40
N VAL A 171 -13.92 -13.04 7.24
CA VAL A 171 -14.23 -13.74 5.99
C VAL A 171 -15.70 -13.60 5.63
N ARG A 172 -16.62 -13.80 6.59
CA ARG A 172 -18.07 -13.63 6.36
C ARG A 172 -18.42 -12.22 5.92
N GLN A 173 -17.86 -11.19 6.56
CA GLN A 173 -18.05 -9.79 6.17
C GLN A 173 -17.52 -9.50 4.78
N HIS A 174 -16.35 -10.04 4.41
CA HIS A 174 -15.79 -9.87 3.07
C HIS A 174 -16.69 -10.50 2.00
N MET A 175 -17.18 -11.72 2.23
CA MET A 175 -18.14 -12.38 1.34
C MET A 175 -19.44 -11.60 1.21
N ALA A 176 -19.99 -11.06 2.31
CA ALA A 176 -21.19 -10.23 2.28
C ALA A 176 -21.00 -8.94 1.46
N LYS A 177 -19.86 -8.26 1.61
CA LYS A 177 -19.52 -7.07 0.81
C LYS A 177 -19.40 -7.38 -0.68
N ARG A 178 -18.84 -8.54 -1.05
CA ARG A 178 -18.80 -8.97 -2.47
C ARG A 178 -20.20 -9.17 -3.04
N LYS A 179 -21.06 -9.86 -2.32
CA LYS A 179 -22.47 -10.05 -2.72
C LYS A 179 -23.22 -8.74 -2.92
N LEU A 180 -23.00 -7.76 -2.04
CA LEU A 180 -23.60 -6.42 -2.17
C LEU A 180 -23.09 -5.67 -3.41
N LYS A 181 -21.80 -5.81 -3.74
CA LYS A 181 -21.22 -5.17 -4.94
C LYS A 181 -21.66 -5.83 -6.25
N GLU A 182 -21.98 -7.13 -6.20
CA GLU A 182 -22.45 -7.92 -7.34
C GLU A 182 -23.97 -7.84 -7.55
N ALA A 183 -24.72 -7.31 -6.57
CA ALA A 183 -26.13 -7.03 -6.75
C ALA A 183 -26.26 -5.96 -7.86
N PRO A 184 -26.98 -6.23 -8.95
CA PRO A 184 -27.20 -5.23 -9.99
C PRO A 184 -27.88 -4.01 -9.35
N GLU A 185 -27.48 -2.80 -9.77
CA GLU A 185 -28.20 -1.56 -9.47
C GLU A 185 -29.59 -1.65 -10.11
N SER A 186 -30.52 -2.36 -9.44
CA SER A 186 -31.93 -2.42 -9.83
C SER A 186 -32.69 -1.35 -9.05
N GLY A 187 -32.95 -0.23 -9.72
CA GLY A 187 -33.74 0.93 -9.27
C GLY A 187 -32.94 2.21 -9.50
N ASP A 188 -33.28 3.15 -10.37
CA ASP A 188 -34.54 3.49 -11.07
C ASP A 188 -34.26 4.04 -12.48
#